data_AF-A0AA35LNV3-F1
#
_entry.id   AF-A0AA35LNV3-F1
#
_cell.length_a   1.000
_cell.length_b   1.000
_cell.length_c   1.000
_cell.angle_alpha   90.00
_cell.angle_beta   90.00
_cell.angle_gamma   90.00
#
_symmetry.space_group_name_H-M   'P 1'
#
loop_
_entity.id
_entity.type
_entity.pdbx_description
1 polymer ?
#
loop_
_entity_poly.entity_id
_entity_poly.type
_entity_poly.pdbx_seq_one_letter_code
_entity_poly.pdbx_strand_id
1 'polypeptide(L)'
;MAASDLEVKTETEVIKPKAFQKEIKKAVEGVKNSITKAITKVEDKLSKLAETVELIAENVNAAWKLAQANKEKIKVLQEQTRKLKTNNEYVNDKLMDLENRARRSNSRLKNVPETEDMEKVVEWMANLLPELGISKDSLNRIHRAGKLRNESNWPRDVIMRFGRYTHREQVFKALKNLDRLDKLLYNGKKVMVFEDLSLETIKRKMNLRAFTMVLQEKDMKNNWRMAPFALRMQYKGETLYAKDQQQMVALFKHVGLQLPKDFKGTPDLEENDLREEREQTQGWQKRKEKKTEKKSWDFRDRVKYKK
;
A
#
# COMPACT_ATOMS: atom_id res chain seq x y z
N MET A 1 -77.19 -32.23 103.58
CA MET A 1 -77.18 -31.95 102.12
C MET A 1 -75.93 -31.12 101.87
N ALA A 2 -74.75 -31.72 101.66
CA ALA A 2 -74.30 -32.43 100.44
C ALA A 2 -74.19 -31.48 99.23
N ALA A 3 -72.94 -31.10 98.93
CA ALA A 3 -72.36 -30.63 97.66
C ALA A 3 -71.19 -29.67 97.99
N SER A 4 -70.01 -29.70 97.39
CA SER A 4 -69.26 -30.70 96.64
C SER A 4 -67.92 -30.02 96.32
N ASP A 5 -66.86 -30.80 96.39
CA ASP A 5 -65.50 -30.51 95.94
C ASP A 5 -65.42 -29.71 94.65
N LEU A 6 -64.46 -28.78 94.58
CA LEU A 6 -63.65 -28.60 93.37
C LEU A 6 -62.30 -27.97 93.73
N GLU A 7 -61.35 -28.88 94.01
CA GLU A 7 -59.92 -28.62 93.90
C GLU A 7 -59.61 -28.15 92.47
N VAL A 8 -59.24 -26.87 92.32
CA VAL A 8 -58.53 -26.42 91.12
C VAL A 8 -57.04 -26.57 91.43
N LYS A 9 -56.50 -27.76 91.16
CA LYS A 9 -55.06 -27.99 91.02
C LYS A 9 -54.59 -27.36 89.71
N THR A 10 -54.16 -26.11 89.75
CA THR A 10 -53.22 -25.63 88.73
C THR A 10 -51.84 -26.13 89.14
N GLU A 11 -51.49 -27.33 88.69
CA GLU A 11 -50.11 -27.77 88.57
C GLU A 11 -49.41 -26.82 87.59
N THR A 12 -48.84 -25.73 88.10
CA THR A 12 -47.70 -25.13 87.43
C THR A 12 -46.55 -26.08 87.66
N GLU A 13 -46.35 -27.02 86.73
CA GLU A 13 -45.10 -27.75 86.60
C GLU A 13 -43.97 -26.72 86.54
N VAL A 14 -43.29 -26.55 87.68
CA VAL A 14 -42.05 -25.78 87.76
C VAL A 14 -41.04 -26.60 86.97
N ILE A 15 -40.93 -26.31 85.67
CA ILE A 15 -39.85 -26.76 84.82
C ILE A 15 -38.55 -26.45 85.56
N LYS A 16 -37.87 -27.49 86.04
CA LYS A 16 -36.66 -27.36 86.85
C LYS A 16 -35.68 -26.45 86.09
N PRO A 17 -35.23 -25.31 86.67
CA PRO A 17 -34.36 -24.34 85.99
C PRO A 17 -33.09 -24.95 85.37
N LYS A 18 -32.62 -26.07 85.94
CA LYS A 18 -31.43 -26.80 85.49
C LYS A 18 -31.61 -27.51 84.13
N ALA A 19 -32.82 -27.95 83.77
CA ALA A 19 -33.05 -28.63 82.49
C ALA A 19 -33.08 -27.63 81.33
N PHE A 20 -33.79 -26.52 81.50
CA PHE A 20 -33.86 -25.41 80.53
C PHE A 20 -32.49 -24.73 80.34
N GLN A 21 -31.73 -24.52 81.41
CA GLN A 21 -30.34 -24.05 81.33
C GLN A 21 -29.40 -25.00 80.56
N LYS A 22 -29.64 -26.31 80.63
CA LYS A 22 -28.83 -27.33 79.93
C LYS A 22 -29.10 -27.32 78.43
N GLU A 23 -30.35 -27.12 78.02
CA GLU A 23 -30.72 -26.95 76.61
C GLU A 23 -30.19 -25.65 76.03
N ILE A 24 -30.30 -24.52 76.76
CA ILE A 24 -29.71 -23.25 76.33
C ILE A 24 -28.20 -23.37 76.15
N LYS A 25 -27.48 -23.98 77.11
CA LYS A 25 -26.03 -24.23 76.96
C LYS A 25 -25.72 -25.06 75.72
N LYS A 26 -26.52 -26.11 75.44
CA LYS A 26 -26.33 -26.98 74.27
C LYS A 26 -26.58 -26.23 72.95
N ALA A 27 -27.60 -25.37 72.91
CA ALA A 27 -27.89 -24.50 71.77
C ALA A 27 -26.80 -23.45 71.56
N VAL A 28 -26.32 -22.81 72.63
CA VAL A 28 -25.20 -21.84 72.60
C VAL A 28 -23.92 -22.51 72.12
N GLU A 29 -23.58 -23.71 72.59
CA GLU A 29 -22.41 -24.45 72.11
C GLU A 29 -22.56 -24.86 70.64
N GLY A 30 -23.78 -25.22 70.21
CA GLY A 30 -24.09 -25.50 68.81
C GLY A 30 -23.90 -24.29 67.89
N VAL A 31 -24.40 -23.12 68.30
CA VAL A 31 -24.21 -21.84 67.59
C VAL A 31 -22.74 -21.45 67.57
N LYS A 32 -22.04 -21.55 68.70
CA LYS A 32 -20.60 -21.28 68.80
C LYS A 32 -19.80 -22.17 67.84
N ASN A 33 -20.12 -23.47 67.77
CA ASN A 33 -19.49 -24.40 66.84
C ASN A 33 -19.83 -24.12 65.37
N SER A 34 -21.03 -23.60 65.08
CA SER A 34 -21.41 -23.17 63.74
C SER A 34 -20.65 -21.91 63.32
N ILE A 35 -20.54 -20.93 64.22
CA ILE A 35 -19.81 -19.69 64.01
C ILE A 35 -18.32 -19.96 63.82
N THR A 36 -17.69 -20.79 64.66
CA THR A 36 -16.26 -21.14 64.49
C THR A 36 -16.01 -21.84 63.16
N LYS A 37 -16.88 -22.76 62.73
CA LYS A 37 -16.79 -23.37 61.39
C LYS A 37 -16.95 -22.38 60.24
N ALA A 38 -17.76 -21.34 60.42
CA ALA A 38 -17.92 -20.29 59.42
C ALA A 38 -16.69 -19.38 59.37
N ILE A 39 -16.14 -19.02 60.54
CA ILE A 39 -14.92 -18.21 60.67
C ILE A 39 -13.74 -18.92 59.99
N THR A 40 -13.50 -20.20 60.29
CA THR A 40 -12.39 -20.94 59.67
C THR A 40 -12.53 -21.04 58.15
N LYS A 41 -13.75 -21.26 57.63
CA LYS A 41 -14.02 -21.24 56.18
C LYS A 41 -13.76 -19.87 55.55
N VAL A 42 -14.00 -18.78 56.27
CA VAL A 42 -13.73 -17.41 55.80
C VAL A 42 -12.22 -17.14 55.82
N GLU A 43 -11.52 -17.55 56.87
CA GLU A 43 -10.05 -17.47 56.98
C GLU A 43 -9.37 -18.23 55.84
N ASP A 44 -9.80 -19.47 55.54
CA ASP A 44 -9.28 -20.26 54.43
C ASP A 44 -9.46 -19.57 53.07
N LYS A 45 -10.63 -18.94 52.85
CA LYS A 45 -10.91 -18.19 51.61
C LYS A 45 -10.11 -16.90 51.53
N LEU A 46 -9.93 -16.20 52.65
CA LEU A 46 -9.09 -15.00 52.74
C LEU A 46 -7.64 -15.31 52.44
N SER A 47 -7.11 -16.42 52.97
CA SER A 47 -5.76 -16.90 52.68
C SER A 47 -5.57 -17.16 51.18
N LYS A 48 -6.49 -17.92 50.57
CA LYS A 48 -6.46 -18.18 49.11
C LYS A 48 -6.57 -16.90 48.28
N LEU A 49 -7.40 -15.95 48.71
CA LEU A 49 -7.51 -14.65 48.04
C LEU A 49 -6.20 -13.87 48.11
N ALA A 50 -5.54 -13.85 49.27
CA ALA A 50 -4.24 -13.19 49.43
C ALA A 50 -3.19 -13.77 48.46
N GLU A 51 -3.09 -15.11 48.37
CA GLU A 51 -2.20 -15.79 47.42
C GLU A 51 -2.52 -15.41 45.97
N THR A 52 -3.80 -15.38 45.59
CA THR A 52 -4.18 -14.99 44.22
C THR A 52 -3.86 -13.53 43.91
N VAL A 53 -3.99 -12.64 44.89
CA VAL A 53 -3.69 -11.20 44.72
C VAL A 53 -2.19 -10.99 44.53
N GLU A 54 -1.34 -11.69 45.28
CA GLU A 54 0.12 -11.65 45.10
C GLU A 54 0.50 -12.12 43.69
N LEU A 55 -0.04 -13.26 43.27
CA LEU A 55 0.24 -13.84 41.94
C LEU A 55 -0.25 -12.91 40.81
N ILE A 56 -1.39 -12.25 40.96
CA ILE A 56 -1.88 -11.23 40.03
C ILE A 56 -0.92 -10.02 40.00
N ALA A 57 -0.45 -9.55 41.16
CA ALA A 57 0.46 -8.41 41.22
C ALA A 57 1.80 -8.69 40.51
N GLU A 58 2.34 -9.90 40.67
CA GLU A 58 3.54 -10.34 39.93
C GLU A 58 3.31 -10.38 38.42
N ASN A 59 2.20 -10.98 37.98
CA ASN A 59 1.84 -11.07 36.57
C ASN A 59 1.62 -9.68 35.94
N VAL A 60 0.97 -8.77 36.65
CA VAL A 60 0.76 -7.38 36.19
C VAL A 60 2.09 -6.65 36.05
N ASN A 61 3.00 -6.80 37.00
CA ASN A 61 4.33 -6.20 36.93
C ASN A 61 5.15 -6.76 35.76
N ALA A 62 5.10 -8.08 35.53
CA ALA A 62 5.76 -8.72 34.40
C ALA A 62 5.19 -8.22 33.06
N ALA A 63 3.86 -8.16 32.94
CA ALA A 63 3.17 -7.66 31.75
C ALA A 63 3.51 -6.18 31.49
N TRP A 64 3.59 -5.35 32.54
CA TRP A 64 3.96 -3.94 32.42
C TRP A 64 5.40 -3.77 31.91
N LYS A 65 6.36 -4.54 32.45
CA LYS A 65 7.75 -4.53 31.95
C LYS A 65 7.84 -4.93 30.48
N LEU A 66 7.12 -5.98 30.08
CA LEU A 66 7.04 -6.40 28.67
C LEU A 66 6.42 -5.33 27.78
N ALA A 67 5.35 -4.66 28.24
CA ALA A 67 4.70 -3.59 27.51
C ALA A 67 5.64 -2.39 27.29
N GLN A 68 6.43 -2.00 28.29
CA GLN A 68 7.44 -0.94 28.14
C GLN A 68 8.53 -1.34 27.13
N ALA A 69 9.08 -2.54 27.25
CA ALA A 69 10.09 -3.05 26.32
C ALA A 69 9.56 -3.12 24.88
N ASN A 70 8.31 -3.54 24.69
CA ASN A 70 7.66 -3.58 23.38
C ASN A 70 7.43 -2.18 22.81
N LYS A 71 7.05 -1.21 23.65
CA LYS A 71 6.90 0.20 23.24
C LYS A 71 8.21 0.78 22.73
N GLU A 72 9.32 0.49 23.39
CA GLU A 72 10.65 0.91 22.93
C GLU A 72 11.03 0.25 21.61
N LYS A 73 10.82 -1.07 21.47
CA LYS A 73 11.06 -1.79 20.20
C LYS A 73 10.23 -1.22 19.05
N ILE A 74 8.96 -0.90 19.28
CA ILE A 74 8.08 -0.30 18.26
C ILE A 74 8.63 1.05 17.80
N LYS A 75 9.09 1.91 18.72
CA LYS A 75 9.71 3.19 18.35
C LYS A 75 10.95 3.01 17.47
N VAL A 76 11.83 2.07 17.83
CA VAL A 76 13.04 1.77 17.05
C VAL A 76 12.67 1.26 15.67
N LEU A 77 11.71 0.34 15.57
CA LEU A 77 11.23 -0.20 14.30
C LEU A 77 10.61 0.89 13.43
N GLN A 78 9.77 1.77 14.00
CA GLN A 78 9.18 2.91 13.28
C GLN A 78 10.26 3.82 12.69
N GLU A 79 11.31 4.12 13.45
CA GLU A 79 12.41 4.94 12.96
C GLU A 79 13.22 4.24 11.86
N GLN A 80 13.46 2.93 12.00
CA GLN A 80 14.11 2.13 10.95
C GLN A 80 13.27 2.08 9.69
N THR A 81 11.96 1.86 9.79
CA THR A 81 11.04 1.88 8.65
C THR A 81 11.04 3.25 7.97
N ARG A 82 11.03 4.35 8.73
CA ARG A 82 11.12 5.71 8.18
C ARG A 82 12.41 5.90 7.37
N LYS A 83 13.56 5.51 7.94
CA LYS A 83 14.86 5.56 7.26
C LYS A 83 14.88 4.71 5.99
N LEU A 84 14.35 3.49 6.06
CA LEU A 84 14.26 2.59 4.91
C LEU A 84 13.38 3.16 3.80
N LYS A 85 12.22 3.74 4.13
CA LYS A 85 11.35 4.41 3.15
C LYS A 85 12.09 5.55 2.45
N THR A 86 12.73 6.44 3.21
CA THR A 86 13.51 7.56 2.63
C THR A 86 14.67 7.09 1.75
N ASN A 87 15.37 6.02 2.15
CA ASN A 87 16.47 5.49 1.36
C ASN A 87 15.97 4.80 0.08
N ASN A 88 14.85 4.09 0.15
CA ASN A 88 14.23 3.46 -1.01
C ASN A 88 13.79 4.51 -2.04
N GLU A 89 13.13 5.59 -1.59
CA GLU A 89 12.78 6.74 -2.44
C GLU A 89 14.02 7.35 -3.12
N TYR A 90 15.09 7.59 -2.35
CA TYR A 90 16.35 8.11 -2.88
C TYR A 90 16.98 7.19 -3.94
N VAL A 91 17.01 5.87 -3.68
CA VAL A 91 17.57 4.89 -4.61
C VAL A 91 16.73 4.80 -5.88
N ASN A 92 15.40 4.80 -5.78
CA ASN A 92 14.51 4.80 -6.94
C ASN A 92 14.69 6.07 -7.78
N ASP A 93 14.74 7.24 -7.15
CA ASP A 93 15.02 8.51 -7.83
C ASP A 93 16.37 8.45 -8.57
N LYS A 94 17.39 7.86 -7.95
CA LYS A 94 18.72 7.72 -8.55
C LYS A 94 18.72 6.75 -9.73
N LEU A 95 18.07 5.60 -9.58
CA LEU A 95 17.93 4.60 -10.64
C LEU A 95 17.18 5.20 -11.84
N MET A 96 16.06 5.89 -11.58
CA MET A 96 15.29 6.59 -12.60
C MET A 96 16.14 7.63 -13.35
N ASP A 97 16.92 8.45 -12.64
CA ASP A 97 17.81 9.46 -13.25
C ASP A 97 18.89 8.80 -14.12
N LEU A 98 19.51 7.70 -13.65
CA LEU A 98 20.50 6.94 -14.41
C LEU A 98 19.89 6.32 -15.68
N GLU A 99 18.71 5.70 -15.58
CA GLU A 99 18.01 5.14 -16.74
C GLU A 99 17.70 6.21 -17.78
N ASN A 100 17.15 7.35 -17.35
CA ASN A 100 16.80 8.43 -18.27
C ASN A 100 18.04 9.06 -18.91
N ARG A 101 19.17 9.20 -18.19
CA ARG A 101 20.43 9.67 -18.77
C ARG A 101 20.96 8.70 -19.82
N ALA A 102 20.90 7.40 -19.54
CA ALA A 102 21.32 6.37 -20.49
C ALA A 102 20.45 6.34 -21.76
N ARG A 103 19.13 6.61 -21.63
CA ARG A 103 18.17 6.64 -22.74
C ARG A 103 18.02 8.02 -23.39
N ARG A 104 18.72 9.06 -22.92
CA ARG A 104 18.54 10.44 -23.37
C ARG A 104 18.79 10.63 -24.87
N SER A 105 19.76 9.91 -25.42
CA SER A 105 20.08 9.91 -26.85
C SER A 105 19.19 8.96 -27.67
N ASN A 106 18.22 8.30 -27.05
CA ASN A 106 17.29 7.42 -27.73
C ASN A 106 16.00 8.17 -28.11
N SER A 107 15.38 7.71 -29.18
CA SER A 107 14.03 8.03 -29.60
C SER A 107 13.27 6.75 -29.93
N ARG A 108 11.96 6.80 -29.83
CA ARG A 108 11.07 5.66 -30.00
C ARG A 108 10.10 5.93 -31.14
N LEU A 109 10.20 5.14 -32.20
CA LEU A 109 9.27 5.17 -33.31
C LEU A 109 8.12 4.21 -33.01
N LYS A 110 6.89 4.69 -33.20
CA LYS A 110 5.66 3.91 -33.09
C LYS A 110 5.00 3.79 -34.44
N ASN A 111 4.24 2.72 -34.61
CA ASN A 111 3.45 2.42 -35.82
C ASN A 111 4.28 2.02 -37.05
N VAL A 112 5.48 1.47 -36.85
CA VAL A 112 6.27 0.84 -37.92
C VAL A 112 5.77 -0.61 -38.10
N PRO A 113 5.27 -1.00 -39.28
CA PRO A 113 4.69 -2.33 -39.49
C PRO A 113 5.65 -3.47 -39.11
N GLU A 114 5.15 -4.54 -38.49
CA GLU A 114 5.99 -5.62 -37.96
C GLU A 114 6.61 -6.50 -39.06
N THR A 115 5.98 -6.57 -40.23
CA THR A 115 6.43 -7.30 -41.42
C THR A 115 7.67 -6.69 -42.08
N GLU A 116 8.06 -5.50 -41.66
CA GLU A 116 9.12 -4.74 -42.32
C GLU A 116 10.48 -5.09 -41.75
N ASP A 117 11.42 -5.29 -42.68
CA ASP A 117 12.82 -5.50 -42.36
C ASP A 117 13.40 -4.24 -41.73
N MET A 118 14.16 -4.42 -40.66
CA MET A 118 14.81 -3.32 -39.97
C MET A 118 15.86 -2.64 -40.84
N GLU A 119 16.46 -3.34 -41.82
CA GLU A 119 17.39 -2.72 -42.77
C GLU A 119 16.71 -1.63 -43.60
N LYS A 120 15.48 -1.88 -44.07
CA LYS A 120 14.68 -0.88 -44.81
C LYS A 120 14.28 0.30 -43.92
N VAL A 121 13.97 0.04 -42.66
CA VAL A 121 13.66 1.10 -41.69
C VAL A 121 14.90 1.95 -41.40
N VAL A 122 16.08 1.34 -41.32
CA VAL A 122 17.35 2.05 -41.20
C VAL A 122 17.59 2.93 -42.41
N GLU A 123 17.46 2.39 -43.62
CA GLU A 123 17.66 3.14 -44.87
C GLU A 123 16.70 4.33 -44.98
N TRP A 124 15.40 4.11 -44.70
CA TRP A 124 14.40 5.17 -44.68
C TRP A 124 14.77 6.30 -43.71
N MET A 125 15.14 5.96 -42.47
CA MET A 125 15.57 6.97 -41.49
C MET A 125 16.85 7.68 -41.92
N ALA A 126 17.80 6.95 -42.51
CA ALA A 126 19.06 7.48 -42.97
C ALA A 126 18.89 8.47 -44.13
N ASN A 127 17.85 8.31 -44.95
CA ASN A 127 17.48 9.26 -46.01
C ASN A 127 16.65 10.44 -45.47
N LEU A 128 15.85 10.24 -44.42
CA LEU A 128 15.04 11.29 -43.80
C LEU A 128 15.88 12.26 -42.95
N LEU A 129 16.93 11.79 -42.26
CA LEU A 129 17.72 12.62 -41.35
C LEU A 129 18.38 13.85 -42.01
N PRO A 130 18.97 13.74 -43.22
CA PRO A 130 19.50 14.90 -43.94
C PRO A 130 18.46 16.00 -44.18
N GLU A 131 17.21 15.63 -44.49
CA GLU A 131 16.12 16.61 -44.63
C GLU A 131 15.79 17.34 -43.32
N LEU A 132 16.10 16.71 -42.19
CA LEU A 132 15.97 17.31 -40.86
C LEU A 132 17.21 18.14 -40.46
N GLY A 133 18.22 18.23 -41.33
CA GLY A 133 19.49 18.92 -41.07
C GLY A 133 20.45 18.12 -40.19
N ILE A 134 20.34 16.79 -40.21
CA ILE A 134 21.11 15.87 -39.37
C ILE A 134 21.91 14.94 -40.27
N SER A 135 23.19 14.72 -39.95
CA SER A 135 24.03 13.81 -40.73
C SER A 135 23.46 12.39 -40.72
N LYS A 136 23.53 11.70 -41.86
CA LYS A 136 23.11 10.30 -42.04
C LYS A 136 23.81 9.35 -41.05
N ASP A 137 25.07 9.63 -40.72
CA ASP A 137 25.90 8.82 -39.81
C ASP A 137 25.66 9.11 -38.32
N SER A 138 24.65 9.93 -38.01
CA SER A 138 24.30 10.28 -36.62
C SER A 138 23.68 9.12 -35.83
N LEU A 139 23.26 8.07 -36.54
CA LEU A 139 22.58 6.90 -35.98
C LEU A 139 23.59 5.82 -35.63
N ASN A 140 23.56 5.39 -34.37
CA ASN A 140 24.40 4.28 -33.91
C ASN A 140 23.67 2.94 -34.07
N ARG A 141 22.37 2.90 -33.78
CA ARG A 141 21.60 1.65 -33.77
C ARG A 141 20.11 1.91 -33.92
N ILE A 142 19.44 1.09 -34.72
CA ILE A 142 17.98 1.01 -34.80
C ILE A 142 17.57 -0.45 -34.65
N HIS A 143 16.61 -0.73 -33.77
CA HIS A 143 16.12 -2.10 -33.53
C HIS A 143 14.72 -2.10 -32.90
N ARG A 144 13.99 -3.20 -33.03
CA ARG A 144 12.71 -3.39 -32.32
C ARG A 144 12.93 -3.60 -30.82
N ALA A 145 12.07 -2.98 -30.01
CA ALA A 145 12.10 -3.09 -28.57
C ALA A 145 11.34 -4.34 -28.08
N GLY A 146 11.97 -5.13 -27.22
CA GLY A 146 11.32 -6.25 -26.52
C GLY A 146 11.04 -7.47 -27.41
N LYS A 147 10.36 -8.47 -26.84
CA LYS A 147 9.98 -9.71 -27.54
C LYS A 147 8.71 -9.52 -28.36
N LEU A 148 8.57 -10.28 -29.44
CA LEU A 148 7.34 -10.31 -30.24
C LEU A 148 6.16 -10.70 -29.35
N ARG A 149 5.06 -9.95 -29.45
CA ARG A 149 3.81 -10.22 -28.72
C ARG A 149 2.83 -10.87 -29.69
N ASN A 150 2.62 -12.18 -29.55
CA ASN A 150 1.75 -12.95 -30.46
C ASN A 150 0.27 -12.52 -30.40
N GLU A 151 -0.15 -11.79 -29.36
CA GLU A 151 -1.55 -11.45 -29.07
C GLU A 151 -1.87 -9.95 -29.26
N SER A 152 -0.92 -9.14 -29.74
CA SER A 152 -1.08 -7.69 -29.86
C SER A 152 -1.23 -7.28 -31.32
N ASN A 153 -2.37 -6.66 -31.65
CA ASN A 153 -2.58 -6.02 -32.95
C ASN A 153 -1.68 -4.79 -33.18
N TRP A 154 -0.95 -4.35 -32.16
CA TRP A 154 -0.08 -3.18 -32.22
C TRP A 154 1.36 -3.61 -32.50
N PRO A 155 2.03 -3.04 -33.52
CA PRO A 155 3.42 -3.36 -33.84
C PRO A 155 4.36 -2.93 -32.71
N ARG A 156 5.53 -3.57 -32.61
CA ARG A 156 6.51 -3.21 -31.59
C ARG A 156 7.10 -1.83 -31.86
N ASP A 157 7.36 -1.11 -30.78
CA ASP A 157 8.10 0.14 -30.84
C ASP A 157 9.52 -0.12 -31.35
N VAL A 158 10.03 0.74 -32.23
CA VAL A 158 11.41 0.72 -32.71
C VAL A 158 12.22 1.75 -31.93
N ILE A 159 13.35 1.33 -31.35
CA ILE A 159 14.28 2.22 -30.66
C ILE A 159 15.37 2.64 -31.63
N MET A 160 15.52 3.95 -31.75
CA MET A 160 16.56 4.62 -32.52
C MET A 160 17.52 5.32 -31.55
N ARG A 161 18.80 4.94 -31.57
CA ARG A 161 19.85 5.53 -30.75
C ARG A 161 20.77 6.40 -31.58
N PHE A 162 20.88 7.66 -31.18
CA PHE A 162 21.82 8.62 -31.76
C PHE A 162 23.17 8.57 -31.02
N GLY A 163 24.25 8.85 -31.75
CA GLY A 163 25.58 9.00 -31.14
C GLY A 163 25.68 10.20 -30.21
N ARG A 164 24.91 11.26 -30.48
CA ARG A 164 24.86 12.48 -29.66
C ARG A 164 23.43 12.85 -29.30
N TYR A 165 23.25 13.34 -28.08
CA TYR A 165 21.96 13.85 -27.60
C TYR A 165 21.44 15.05 -28.41
N THR A 166 22.34 15.88 -28.92
CA THR A 166 21.99 17.07 -29.72
C THR A 166 21.26 16.70 -31.01
N HIS A 167 21.66 15.61 -31.68
CA HIS A 167 20.99 15.13 -32.89
C HIS A 167 19.56 14.67 -32.58
N ARG A 168 19.38 13.97 -31.45
CA ARG A 168 18.05 13.61 -30.95
C ARG A 168 17.19 14.85 -30.68
N GLU A 169 17.72 15.90 -30.05
CA GLU A 169 16.97 17.14 -29.87
C GLU A 169 16.60 17.84 -31.18
N GLN A 170 17.50 17.83 -32.17
CA GLN A 170 17.24 18.41 -33.49
C GLN A 170 16.07 17.70 -34.17
N VAL A 171 15.98 16.36 -34.07
CA VAL A 171 14.80 15.62 -34.54
C VAL A 171 13.52 16.16 -33.88
N PHE A 172 13.47 16.22 -32.54
CA PHE A 172 12.26 16.72 -31.87
C PHE A 172 11.94 18.18 -32.16
N LYS A 173 12.94 19.04 -32.37
CA LYS A 173 12.74 20.43 -32.80
C LYS A 173 12.15 20.49 -34.21
N ALA A 174 12.70 19.70 -35.14
CA ALA A 174 12.21 19.63 -36.50
C ALA A 174 10.78 19.08 -36.57
N LEU A 175 10.43 18.10 -35.72
CA LEU A 175 9.08 17.53 -35.65
C LEU A 175 8.04 18.43 -34.99
N LYS A 176 8.46 19.35 -34.10
CA LYS A 176 7.55 20.35 -33.53
C LYS A 176 7.14 21.42 -34.54
N ASN A 177 7.97 21.66 -35.56
CA ASN A 177 7.65 22.56 -36.65
C ASN A 177 6.69 21.80 -37.60
N LEU A 178 5.44 22.28 -37.66
CA LEU A 178 4.26 21.54 -38.15
C LEU A 178 4.43 20.95 -39.57
N ASP A 179 5.12 21.65 -40.46
CA ASP A 179 5.26 21.30 -41.89
C ASP A 179 6.01 19.98 -42.15
N ARG A 180 6.70 19.43 -41.15
CA ARG A 180 7.55 18.24 -41.31
C ARG A 180 6.90 16.94 -40.83
N LEU A 181 5.75 17.03 -40.15
CA LEU A 181 5.03 15.84 -39.65
C LEU A 181 4.40 15.02 -40.77
N ASP A 182 4.03 15.66 -41.88
CA ASP A 182 3.47 14.99 -43.06
C ASP A 182 4.52 14.16 -43.83
N LYS A 183 5.81 14.40 -43.55
CA LYS A 183 6.93 13.62 -44.11
C LYS A 183 7.25 12.35 -43.32
N LEU A 184 6.68 12.15 -42.12
CA LEU A 184 6.82 10.91 -41.34
C LEU A 184 5.86 9.81 -41.82
N LEU A 185 5.77 9.64 -43.14
CA LEU A 185 5.03 8.55 -43.76
C LEU A 185 6.01 7.45 -44.14
N TYR A 186 5.78 6.26 -43.59
CA TYR A 186 6.48 5.05 -43.99
C TYR A 186 5.46 4.11 -44.61
N ASN A 187 5.63 3.77 -45.89
CA ASN A 187 4.70 2.96 -46.67
C ASN A 187 3.23 3.44 -46.54
N GLY A 188 3.02 4.76 -46.63
CA GLY A 188 1.70 5.39 -46.51
C GLY A 188 1.12 5.46 -45.09
N LYS A 189 1.84 4.94 -44.08
CA LYS A 189 1.40 4.98 -42.67
C LYS A 189 2.16 6.04 -41.89
N LYS A 190 1.43 6.81 -41.08
CA LYS A 190 2.02 7.82 -40.19
C LYS A 190 2.79 7.16 -39.05
N VAL A 191 4.10 7.38 -39.04
CA VAL A 191 5.01 6.97 -37.95
C VAL A 191 5.09 8.10 -36.94
N MET A 192 4.98 7.77 -35.65
CA MET A 192 5.09 8.75 -34.57
C MET A 192 6.42 8.60 -33.85
N VAL A 193 7.05 9.73 -33.50
CA VAL A 193 8.32 9.74 -32.76
C VAL A 193 8.08 10.24 -31.34
N PHE A 194 8.53 9.44 -30.37
CA PHE A 194 8.42 9.74 -28.95
C PHE A 194 9.77 9.66 -28.26
N GLU A 195 9.87 10.30 -27.10
CA GLU A 195 11.02 10.16 -26.23
C GLU A 195 11.07 8.76 -25.61
N ASP A 196 12.26 8.16 -25.53
CA ASP A 196 12.47 6.91 -24.79
C ASP A 196 12.71 7.22 -23.31
N LEU A 197 11.66 7.12 -22.51
CA LEU A 197 11.66 7.44 -21.08
C LEU A 197 11.58 6.16 -20.23
N SER A 198 12.07 6.22 -18.98
CA SER A 198 11.84 5.14 -18.03
C SER A 198 10.35 4.96 -17.72
N LEU A 199 9.96 3.74 -17.37
CA LEU A 199 8.56 3.43 -17.03
C LEU A 199 8.08 4.28 -15.86
N GLU A 200 8.95 4.48 -14.86
CA GLU A 200 8.66 5.30 -13.70
C GLU A 200 8.43 6.77 -14.09
N THR A 201 9.25 7.31 -14.99
CA THR A 201 9.06 8.67 -15.52
C THR A 201 7.73 8.81 -16.24
N ILE A 202 7.35 7.81 -17.05
CA ILE A 202 6.07 7.80 -17.75
C ILE A 202 4.92 7.81 -16.75
N LYS A 203 5.00 6.99 -15.68
CA LYS A 203 4.01 6.98 -14.59
C LYS A 203 3.93 8.35 -13.90
N ARG A 204 5.05 8.96 -13.54
CA ARG A 204 5.06 10.30 -12.90
C ARG A 204 4.46 11.38 -13.82
N LYS A 205 4.73 11.34 -15.13
CA LYS A 205 4.08 12.24 -16.11
C LYS A 205 2.58 12.02 -16.18
N MET A 206 2.11 10.76 -16.14
CA MET A 206 0.68 10.45 -16.13
C MET A 206 -0.01 10.99 -14.87
N ASN A 207 0.62 10.83 -13.69
CA ASN A 207 0.08 11.34 -12.43
C ASN A 207 -0.05 12.88 -12.44
N LEU A 208 0.88 13.55 -13.11
CA LEU A 208 0.89 15.01 -13.23
C LEU A 208 0.11 15.55 -14.45
N ARG A 209 -0.49 14.67 -15.27
CA ARG A 209 -1.18 15.06 -16.51
C ARG A 209 -2.32 16.05 -16.26
N ALA A 210 -3.13 15.79 -15.24
CA ALA A 210 -4.27 16.65 -14.88
C ALA A 210 -3.81 18.08 -14.54
N PHE A 211 -2.68 18.22 -13.83
CA PHE A 211 -2.10 19.54 -13.54
C PHE A 211 -1.56 20.21 -14.80
N THR A 212 -0.89 19.48 -15.69
CA THR A 212 -0.41 20.07 -16.95
C THR A 212 -1.52 20.56 -17.87
N MET A 213 -2.70 19.91 -17.84
CA MET A 213 -3.86 20.38 -18.59
C MET A 213 -4.35 21.74 -18.08
N VAL A 214 -4.46 21.91 -16.75
CA VAL A 214 -4.82 23.20 -16.16
C VAL A 214 -3.79 24.29 -16.49
N LEU A 215 -2.49 23.95 -16.47
CA LEU A 215 -1.44 24.91 -16.86
C LEU A 215 -1.56 25.33 -18.33
N GLN A 216 -1.92 24.39 -19.23
CA GLN A 216 -2.13 24.66 -20.65
C GLN A 216 -3.36 25.53 -20.89
N GLU A 217 -4.47 25.27 -20.19
CA GLU A 217 -5.69 26.09 -20.26
C GLU A 217 -5.46 27.55 -19.84
N LYS A 218 -4.50 27.77 -18.95
CA LYS A 218 -4.09 29.11 -18.48
C LYS A 218 -2.94 29.72 -19.27
N ASP A 219 -2.56 29.12 -20.39
CA ASP A 219 -1.45 29.52 -21.27
C ASP A 219 -0.10 29.72 -20.53
N MET A 220 0.12 28.93 -19.47
CA MET A 220 1.37 28.97 -18.72
C MET A 220 2.43 28.08 -19.36
N LYS A 221 3.60 28.66 -19.62
CA LYS A 221 4.76 27.94 -20.15
C LYS A 221 5.20 26.85 -19.16
N ASN A 222 5.00 25.60 -19.56
CA ASN A 222 5.46 24.42 -18.85
C ASN A 222 6.44 23.60 -19.70
N ASN A 223 7.44 23.02 -19.05
CA ASN A 223 8.43 22.18 -19.72
C ASN A 223 8.86 21.04 -18.80
N TRP A 224 8.92 19.83 -19.34
CA TRP A 224 9.42 18.68 -18.60
C TRP A 224 10.95 18.67 -18.57
N ARG A 225 11.54 18.48 -17.39
CA ARG A 225 12.91 17.99 -17.22
C ARG A 225 12.84 16.49 -16.94
N MET A 226 13.60 15.68 -17.69
CA MET A 226 13.58 14.21 -17.56
C MET A 226 14.70 13.67 -16.66
N ALA A 227 15.80 14.41 -16.50
CA ALA A 227 16.95 14.03 -15.68
C ALA A 227 17.62 15.29 -15.09
N PRO A 228 17.43 15.60 -13.79
CA PRO A 228 16.48 14.96 -12.88
C PRO A 228 15.02 15.22 -13.29
N PHE A 229 14.10 14.31 -12.94
CA PHE A 229 12.68 14.45 -13.26
C PHE A 229 12.06 15.63 -12.50
N ALA A 230 11.50 16.60 -13.22
CA ALA A 230 10.70 17.68 -12.66
C ALA A 230 9.85 18.35 -13.75
N LEU A 231 8.65 18.77 -13.40
CA LEU A 231 7.87 19.72 -14.19
C LEU A 231 8.37 21.13 -13.87
N ARG A 232 8.81 21.85 -14.90
CA ARG A 232 9.21 23.25 -14.80
C ARG A 232 8.04 24.13 -15.22
N MET A 233 7.67 25.12 -14.40
CA MET A 233 6.71 26.17 -14.75
C MET A 233 7.33 27.55 -14.58
N GLN A 234 6.94 28.50 -15.42
CA GLN A 234 7.32 29.91 -15.27
C GLN A 234 6.15 30.68 -14.66
N TYR A 235 6.41 31.41 -13.58
CA TYR A 235 5.42 32.27 -12.93
C TYR A 235 6.09 33.55 -12.43
N LYS A 236 5.57 34.72 -12.82
CA LYS A 236 6.09 36.05 -12.42
C LYS A 236 7.61 36.23 -12.62
N GLY A 237 8.18 35.61 -13.67
CA GLY A 237 9.62 35.66 -13.95
C GLY A 237 10.46 34.62 -13.22
N GLU A 238 9.89 33.90 -12.25
CA GLU A 238 10.54 32.81 -11.54
C GLU A 238 10.27 31.45 -12.20
N THR A 239 11.23 30.54 -12.03
CA THR A 239 11.13 29.17 -12.52
C THR A 239 10.92 28.21 -11.36
N LEU A 240 9.70 27.67 -11.24
CA LEU A 240 9.32 26.73 -10.19
C LEU A 240 9.40 25.28 -10.70
N TYR A 241 9.71 24.37 -9.78
CA TYR A 241 9.91 22.95 -10.07
C TYR A 241 9.03 22.08 -9.19
N ALA A 242 8.42 21.05 -9.79
CA ALA A 242 7.67 20.05 -9.05
C ALA A 242 8.03 18.65 -9.52
N LYS A 243 8.33 17.76 -8.57
CA LYS A 243 8.58 16.34 -8.85
C LYS A 243 7.33 15.50 -8.64
N ASP A 244 6.58 15.83 -7.59
CA ASP A 244 5.47 15.02 -7.10
C ASP A 244 4.17 15.79 -7.10
N GLN A 245 3.09 15.03 -6.98
CA GLN A 245 1.73 15.54 -6.89
C GLN A 245 1.55 16.46 -5.66
N GLN A 246 2.17 16.13 -4.53
CA GLN A 246 2.12 16.98 -3.32
C GLN A 246 2.81 18.33 -3.54
N GLN A 247 3.99 18.34 -4.18
CA GLN A 247 4.69 19.58 -4.53
C GLN A 247 3.88 20.41 -5.52
N MET A 248 3.22 19.77 -6.50
CA MET A 248 2.34 20.46 -7.44
C MET A 248 1.14 21.11 -6.75
N VAL A 249 0.53 20.44 -5.78
CA VAL A 249 -0.58 21.03 -4.99
C VAL A 249 -0.08 22.23 -4.18
N ALA A 250 1.08 22.13 -3.53
CA ALA A 250 1.67 23.24 -2.80
C ALA A 250 1.96 24.44 -3.71
N LEU A 251 2.49 24.18 -4.91
CA LEU A 251 2.75 25.21 -5.92
C LEU A 251 1.46 25.84 -6.44
N PHE A 252 0.42 25.05 -6.74
CA PHE A 252 -0.87 25.58 -7.20
C PHE A 252 -1.51 26.48 -6.14
N LYS A 253 -1.44 26.09 -4.86
CA LYS A 253 -1.89 26.94 -3.75
C LYS A 253 -1.09 28.24 -3.67
N HIS A 254 0.23 28.18 -3.80
CA HIS A 254 1.09 29.38 -3.77
C HIS A 254 0.81 30.33 -4.94
N VAL A 255 0.53 29.79 -6.13
CA VAL A 255 0.25 30.55 -7.35
C VAL A 255 -1.21 31.04 -7.41
N GLY A 256 -2.10 30.50 -6.58
CA GLY A 256 -3.53 30.83 -6.58
C GLY A 256 -4.32 30.14 -7.70
N LEU A 257 -3.86 28.98 -8.16
CA LEU A 257 -4.52 28.19 -9.21
C LEU A 257 -5.52 27.20 -8.62
N GLN A 258 -6.61 26.98 -9.34
CA GLN A 258 -7.57 25.93 -9.01
C GLN A 258 -6.95 24.55 -9.25
N LEU A 259 -7.19 23.63 -8.30
CA LEU A 259 -6.75 22.25 -8.44
C LEU A 259 -7.57 21.53 -9.52
N PRO A 260 -7.00 20.54 -10.22
CA PRO A 260 -7.73 19.77 -11.21
C PRO A 260 -8.97 19.08 -10.62
N LYS A 261 -10.09 19.07 -11.35
CA LYS A 261 -11.36 18.44 -10.90
C LYS A 261 -11.23 16.94 -10.61
N ASP A 262 -10.33 16.25 -11.31
CA ASP A 262 -10.11 14.81 -11.17
C ASP A 262 -9.11 14.45 -10.04
N PHE A 263 -8.63 15.44 -9.28
CA PHE A 263 -7.69 15.21 -8.20
C PHE A 263 -8.40 14.56 -7.01
N LYS A 264 -8.26 13.23 -6.86
CA LYS A 264 -8.83 12.47 -5.74
C LYS A 264 -8.00 12.48 -4.45
N GLY A 265 -7.01 13.38 -4.34
CA GLY A 265 -5.97 13.27 -3.30
C GLY A 265 -4.93 12.20 -3.67
N THR A 266 -3.72 12.32 -3.12
CA THR A 266 -2.85 11.13 -3.02
C THR A 266 -3.57 10.14 -2.12
N PRO A 267 -3.83 8.88 -2.55
CA PRO A 267 -4.26 7.86 -1.61
C PRO A 267 -3.21 7.80 -0.50
N ASP A 268 -3.64 7.85 0.75
CA ASP A 268 -2.71 7.72 1.87
C ASP A 268 -1.87 6.45 1.65
N LEU A 269 -0.56 6.52 1.92
CA LEU A 269 0.34 5.38 1.72
C LEU A 269 -0.18 4.13 2.47
N GLU A 270 -0.86 4.34 3.60
CA GLU A 270 -1.54 3.28 4.35
C GLU A 270 -2.66 2.59 3.55
N GLU A 271 -3.40 3.33 2.73
CA GLU A 271 -4.50 2.78 1.92
C GLU A 271 -3.99 2.03 0.69
N ASN A 272 -2.86 2.46 0.10
CA ASN A 272 -2.19 1.73 -0.98
C ASN A 272 -1.53 0.44 -0.47
N ASP A 273 -0.86 0.46 0.69
CA ASP A 273 -0.29 -0.75 1.31
C ASP A 273 -1.41 -1.77 1.61
N LEU A 274 -2.54 -1.30 2.19
CA LEU A 274 -3.71 -2.14 2.43
C LEU A 274 -4.41 -2.62 1.15
N ARG A 275 -4.33 -1.86 0.04
CA ARG A 275 -4.91 -2.25 -1.25
C ARG A 275 -4.03 -3.28 -1.96
N GLU A 276 -2.72 -3.09 -1.96
CA GLU A 276 -1.76 -4.07 -2.50
C GLU A 276 -1.82 -5.38 -1.70
N GLU A 277 -1.92 -5.32 -0.37
CA GLU A 277 -2.13 -6.51 0.47
C GLU A 277 -3.46 -7.21 0.16
N ARG A 278 -4.56 -6.46 -0.03
CA ARG A 278 -5.88 -6.99 -0.44
C ARG A 278 -5.83 -7.63 -1.84
N GLU A 279 -5.16 -7.00 -2.80
CA GLU A 279 -5.01 -7.53 -4.16
C GLU A 279 -4.12 -8.78 -4.18
N GLN A 280 -3.05 -8.82 -3.36
CA GLN A 280 -2.20 -9.99 -3.19
C GLN A 280 -2.92 -11.15 -2.50
N THR A 281 -3.67 -10.89 -1.43
CA THR A 281 -4.47 -11.92 -0.72
C THR A 281 -5.59 -12.47 -1.61
N GLN A 282 -6.31 -11.63 -2.36
CA GLN A 282 -7.29 -12.07 -3.35
C GLN A 282 -6.65 -12.87 -4.49
N GLY A 283 -5.46 -12.47 -4.96
CA GLY A 283 -4.68 -13.22 -5.95
C GLY A 283 -4.24 -14.59 -5.44
N TRP A 284 -3.88 -14.68 -4.16
CA TRP A 284 -3.52 -15.93 -3.49
C TRP A 284 -4.73 -16.86 -3.28
N GLN A 285 -5.89 -16.31 -2.91
CA GLN A 285 -7.16 -17.02 -2.80
C GLN A 285 -7.60 -17.58 -4.16
N LYS A 286 -7.61 -16.76 -5.22
CA LYS A 286 -7.94 -17.23 -6.60
C LYS A 286 -7.00 -18.32 -7.10
N ARG A 287 -5.70 -18.27 -6.72
CA ARG A 287 -4.73 -19.34 -7.05
C ARG A 287 -4.99 -20.63 -6.27
N LYS A 288 -5.44 -20.52 -5.01
CA LYS A 288 -5.88 -21.68 -4.22
C LYS A 288 -7.14 -22.30 -4.80
N GLU A 289 -8.15 -21.49 -5.12
CA GLU A 289 -9.41 -21.92 -5.74
C GLU A 289 -9.17 -22.63 -7.08
N LYS A 290 -8.36 -22.05 -7.97
CA LYS A 290 -7.96 -22.71 -9.23
C LYS A 290 -7.19 -24.02 -9.01
N LYS A 291 -6.38 -24.13 -7.94
CA LYS A 291 -5.70 -25.38 -7.60
C LYS A 291 -6.67 -26.43 -7.05
N THR A 292 -7.66 -26.04 -6.26
CA THR A 292 -8.71 -26.95 -5.76
C THR A 292 -9.67 -27.37 -6.88
N GLU A 293 -10.02 -26.48 -7.79
CA GLU A 293 -10.82 -26.79 -8.98
C GLU A 293 -10.07 -27.77 -9.89
N LYS A 294 -8.78 -27.53 -10.18
CA LYS A 294 -7.95 -28.48 -10.95
C LYS A 294 -7.83 -29.85 -10.27
N LYS A 295 -7.64 -29.89 -8.94
CA LYS A 295 -7.61 -31.15 -8.18
C LYS A 295 -8.97 -31.87 -8.16
N SER A 296 -10.07 -31.12 -8.13
CA SER A 296 -11.44 -31.67 -8.20
C SER A 296 -11.73 -32.24 -9.59
N TRP A 297 -11.26 -31.58 -10.64
CA TRP A 297 -11.34 -32.04 -12.02
C TRP A 297 -10.51 -33.32 -12.22
N ASP A 298 -9.24 -33.32 -11.80
CA ASP A 298 -8.34 -34.48 -11.83
C ASP A 298 -8.83 -35.70 -11.02
N PHE A 299 -9.67 -35.47 -10.00
CA PHE A 299 -10.28 -36.54 -9.20
C PHE A 299 -11.53 -37.11 -9.89
N ARG A 300 -12.39 -36.27 -10.45
CA ARG A 300 -13.59 -36.70 -11.19
C ARG A 300 -13.23 -37.52 -12.44
N ASP A 301 -12.15 -37.16 -13.13
CA ASP A 301 -11.72 -37.89 -14.32
C ASP A 301 -11.04 -39.22 -13.98
N ARG A 302 -10.33 -39.30 -12.85
CA ARG A 302 -9.75 -40.58 -12.37
C ARG A 302 -10.79 -41.62 -11.94
N VAL A 303 -11.97 -41.18 -11.50
CA VAL A 303 -13.07 -42.09 -11.12
C VAL A 303 -13.80 -42.65 -12.34
N LYS A 304 -13.74 -41.98 -13.50
CA LYS A 304 -14.42 -42.44 -14.73
C LYS A 304 -13.68 -43.56 -15.49
N TYR A 305 -12.42 -43.86 -15.16
CA TYR A 305 -11.62 -44.90 -15.83
C TYR A 305 -11.38 -46.17 -14.98
N LYS A 306 -12.16 -46.37 -13.92
CA LYS A 306 -12.21 -47.65 -13.19
C LYS A 306 -13.62 -48.26 -13.27
N LYS A 307 -13.96 -48.80 -14.43
CA LYS A 307 -14.94 -49.87 -14.63
C LYS A 307 -14.56 -50.64 -15.88
#